data_AF-A0A256XK50-F1
#
_entry.id   AF-A0A256XK50-F1
#
_cell.length_a   1.000
_cell.length_b   1.000
_cell.length_c   1.000
_cell.angle_alpha   90.00
_cell.angle_beta   90.00
_cell.angle_gamma   90.00
#
_symmetry.space_group_name_H-M   'P 1'
#
loop_
_entity.id
_entity.type
_entity.pdbx_description
1 polymer ?
#
loop_
_entity_poly.entity_id
_entity_poly.type
_entity_poly.pdbx_seq_one_letter_code
_entity_poly.pdbx_strand_id
1 'polypeptide(L)' 'MSRNKSFTTKKRLVKENRKRKRAPVWVFAKTNRRVRDSPKSNRNWRRDKML' A
#
# COMPACT_ATOMS: atom_id res chain seq x y z
N MET A 1 -2.08 12.85 -10.12
CA MET A 1 -1.05 13.33 -9.17
C MET A 1 -0.87 14.82 -9.40
N SER A 2 -0.81 15.67 -8.36
CA SER A 2 -0.44 17.09 -8.61
C SER A 2 1.03 17.18 -9.03
N ARG A 3 1.31 18.15 -9.91
CA ARG A 3 2.62 18.37 -10.54
C ARG A 3 3.67 18.87 -9.54
N ASN A 4 3.31 19.90 -8.77
CA ASN A 4 4.19 20.51 -7.77
C ASN A 4 3.82 20.01 -6.38
N LYS A 5 4.77 19.36 -5.69
CA LYS A 5 4.62 18.84 -4.32
C LYS A 5 5.92 19.02 -3.56
N SER A 6 5.83 19.31 -2.27
CA SER A 6 7.01 19.26 -1.40
C SER A 6 7.63 17.85 -1.41
N PHE A 7 8.95 17.78 -1.21
CA PHE A 7 9.68 16.52 -1.16
C PHE A 7 9.14 15.57 -0.08
N THR A 8 8.78 16.11 1.08
CA THR A 8 8.17 15.36 2.19
C THR A 8 6.87 14.68 1.77
N THR A 9 6.00 15.41 1.07
CA THR A 9 4.75 14.89 0.52
C THR A 9 5.02 13.79 -0.50
N LYS A 10 5.97 13.99 -1.41
CA LYS A 10 6.36 12.97 -2.41
C LYS A 10 6.85 11.68 -1.74
N LYS A 11 7.70 11.79 -0.71
CA LYS A 11 8.22 10.64 0.06
C LYS A 11 7.10 9.87 0.77
N ARG A 12 6.14 10.57 1.40
CA ARG A 12 4.97 9.94 2.04
C ARG A 12 4.14 9.18 1.02
N LEU A 13 3.83 9.78 -0.13
CA LEU A 13 3.07 9.14 -1.20
C LEU A 13 3.76 7.88 -1.75
N VAL A 14 5.08 7.93 -1.95
CA VAL A 14 5.85 6.76 -2.38
C VAL A 14 5.81 5.66 -1.33
N LYS A 15 5.97 6.00 -0.04
CA LYS A 15 5.90 5.03 1.07
C LYS A 15 4.52 4.35 1.11
N GLU A 16 3.45 5.12 1.01
CA GLU A 16 2.09 4.58 1.01
C GLU A 16 1.80 3.74 -0.23
N ASN A 17 2.30 4.13 -1.41
CA ASN A 17 2.15 3.32 -2.62
C ASN A 17 2.86 1.96 -2.50
N ARG A 18 4.06 1.93 -1.89
CA ARG A 18 4.81 0.68 -1.67
C ARG A 18 4.08 -0.28 -0.71
N LYS A 19 3.40 0.25 0.31
CA LYS A 19 2.62 -0.53 1.28
C LYS A 19 1.33 -1.13 0.71
N ARG A 20 0.84 -0.61 -0.41
CA ARG A 20 -0.42 -1.05 -1.03
C ARG A 20 -0.34 -2.45 -1.68
N LYS A 21 0.82 -3.09 -1.66
CA LYS A 21 1.03 -4.40 -2.29
C LYS A 21 0.45 -5.52 -1.43
N ARG A 22 -0.13 -6.52 -2.09
CA ARG A 22 -0.53 -7.78 -1.48
C ARG A 22 0.69 -8.56 -0.98
N ALA A 23 0.49 -9.45 0.00
CA ALA A 23 1.56 -10.32 0.46
C ALA A 23 2.05 -11.26 -0.67
N PRO A 24 3.36 -11.57 -0.74
CA PRO A 24 3.91 -12.45 -1.78
C PRO A 24 3.36 -13.87 -1.74
N VAL A 25 3.39 -14.56 -2.89
CA VAL A 25 2.88 -15.94 -3.03
C VAL A 25 3.55 -16.92 -2.05
N TRP A 26 4.85 -16.79 -1.82
CA TRP A 26 5.57 -17.66 -0.89
C TRP A 26 5.05 -17.52 0.56
N VAL A 27 4.53 -16.35 0.94
CA VAL A 27 3.91 -16.14 2.26
C VAL A 27 2.60 -16.93 2.35
N PHE A 28 1.84 -17.03 1.26
CA PHE A 28 0.61 -17.82 1.22
C PHE A 28 0.89 -19.30 1.40
N ALA A 29 1.92 -19.81 0.71
CA ALA A 29 2.36 -21.19 0.83
C ALA A 29 2.81 -21.49 2.27
N LYS A 30 3.65 -20.62 2.85
CA LYS A 30 4.16 -20.78 4.22
C LYS A 30 3.05 -20.73 5.29
N THR A 31 2.05 -19.88 5.10
CA THR A 31 1.02 -19.62 6.13
C THR A 31 -0.29 -20.38 5.90
N ASN A 32 -0.34 -21.34 4.98
CA ASN A 32 -1.59 -22.00 4.57
C ASN A 32 -2.70 -20.98 4.25
N ARG A 33 -2.32 -19.91 3.54
CA ARG A 33 -3.20 -18.79 3.15
C ARG A 33 -3.86 -18.06 4.33
N ARG A 34 -3.32 -18.13 5.55
CA ARG A 34 -3.82 -17.35 6.70
C ARG A 34 -3.45 -15.87 6.57
N VAL A 35 -2.28 -15.56 6.02
CA VAL A 35 -1.85 -14.17 5.77
C VAL A 35 -2.01 -13.86 4.29
N ARG A 36 -3.13 -13.25 3.90
CA ARG A 36 -3.45 -12.95 2.49
C ARG A 36 -3.17 -11.51 2.08
N ASP A 37 -3.49 -10.58 2.97
CA ASP A 37 -3.43 -9.14 2.74
C ASP A 37 -3.09 -8.40 4.03
N SER A 38 -2.81 -7.10 3.93
CA SER A 38 -2.70 -6.22 5.07
C SER A 38 -3.83 -5.17 5.02
N PRO A 39 -4.24 -4.59 6.16
CA PRO A 39 -5.21 -3.48 6.16
C PRO A 39 -4.79 -2.32 5.24
N LYS A 40 -3.49 -2.17 4.96
CA LYS A 40 -2.94 -1.13 4.08
C LYS A 40 -2.89 -1.53 2.61
N SER A 41 -2.97 -2.83 2.26
CA SER A 41 -3.02 -3.29 0.86
C SER A 41 -4.42 -3.12 0.26
N ASN A 42 -5.47 -3.27 1.08
CA ASN A 42 -6.87 -3.16 0.66
C ASN A 42 -7.36 -1.71 0.42
N ARG A 43 -6.47 -0.74 0.61
CA ARG A 43 -6.81 0.66 0.56
C ARG A 43 -7.04 1.12 -0.88
N ASN A 44 -8.07 1.94 -1.13
CA ASN A 44 -8.37 2.45 -2.47
C ASN A 44 -8.39 3.98 -2.53
N TRP A 45 -7.75 4.58 -3.53
CA TRP A 45 -7.64 6.05 -3.64
C TRP A 45 -8.99 6.77 -3.79
N ARG A 46 -10.01 6.06 -4.30
CA ARG A 46 -11.38 6.56 -4.39
C ARG A 46 -12.08 6.59 -3.04
N ARG A 47 -11.90 5.55 -2.22
CA ARG A 47 -12.60 5.35 -0.94
C ARG A 47 -11.86 5.97 0.24
N ASP A 48 -10.54 5.84 0.29
CA ASP A 48 -9.72 6.20 1.45
C ASP A 48 -8.69 7.28 1.07
N LYS A 49 -8.89 8.50 1.57
CA LYS A 49 -7.95 9.60 1.37
C LYS A 49 -6.71 9.45 2.28
N MET A 50 -5.54 9.90 1.79
CA MET A 50 -4.26 9.85 2.54
C MET A 50 -4.08 11.05 3.47
N LEU A 51 -4.85 12.09 3.21
CA LEU A 51 -4.83 13.43 3.75
C LEU A 51 -6.28 13.77 4.04
#